data_AF-A0A941UBV8-F1
#
_entry.id   AF-A0A941UBV8-F1
#
_cell.length_a   1.000
_cell.length_b   1.000
_cell.length_c   1.000
_cell.angle_alpha   90.00
_cell.angle_beta   90.00
_cell.angle_gamma   90.00
#
_symmetry.space_group_name_H-M   'P 1'
#
loop_
_entity.id
_entity.type
_entity.pdbx_description
1 polymer ?
#
loop_
_entity_poly.entity_id
_entity_poly.type
_entity_poly.pdbx_seq_one_letter_code
_entity_poly.pdbx_strand_id
1 'polypeptide(L)'
;MHWIAVDTFTHPSNHSFFSIIMAERRSHMILWYQSQIALSQGDTLHIDKKTISINQGESEIILLNTMPFTKHLWQNIRMQKDDVSDIPKK
;
A
#
# COMPACT_ATOMS: atom_id res chain seq x y z
N MET A 1 0.05 11.91 -13.88
CA MET A 1 -0.46 12.03 -12.50
C MET A 1 0.57 11.37 -11.62
N HIS A 2 1.23 12.12 -10.74
CA HIS A 2 2.26 11.57 -9.87
C HIS A 2 1.69 11.35 -8.47
N TRP A 3 1.84 10.15 -7.94
CA TRP A 3 1.51 9.85 -6.55
C TRP A 3 2.79 9.60 -5.78
N ILE A 4 2.88 10.14 -4.56
CA ILE A 4 4.05 10.02 -3.70
C ILE A 4 3.67 9.17 -2.49
N ALA A 5 4.45 8.13 -2.21
CA ALA A 5 4.26 7.31 -1.04
C ALA A 5 4.66 8.05 0.25
N VAL A 6 3.81 7.94 1.27
CA VAL A 6 3.97 8.61 2.58
C VAL A 6 4.33 7.62 3.66
N ASP A 7 3.63 6.49 3.71
CA ASP A 7 3.83 5.40 4.68
C ASP A 7 3.40 4.09 4.01
N THR A 8 4.04 2.98 4.39
CA THR A 8 3.73 1.65 3.85
C THR A 8 3.70 0.63 4.96
N PHE A 9 2.65 -0.18 4.96
CA PHE A 9 2.48 -1.34 5.81
C PHE A 9 2.55 -2.60 4.98
N THR A 10 3.52 -3.45 5.30
CA THR A 10 3.66 -4.77 4.67
C THR A 10 2.79 -5.78 5.40
N HIS A 11 1.82 -6.35 4.69
CA HIS A 11 1.06 -7.46 5.23
C HIS A 11 1.95 -8.72 5.23
N PRO A 12 2.01 -9.49 6.32
CA PRO A 12 2.91 -10.63 6.45
C PRO A 12 2.62 -11.80 5.48
N SER A 13 1.47 -11.79 4.79
CA SER A 13 1.11 -12.80 3.79
C SER A 13 1.00 -12.21 2.37
N ASN A 14 1.50 -12.96 1.38
CA ASN A 14 1.22 -12.82 -0.05
C ASN A 14 1.69 -11.53 -0.76
N HIS A 15 2.88 -11.02 -0.44
CA HIS A 15 3.47 -9.83 -1.11
C HIS A 15 2.49 -8.66 -1.24
N SER A 16 1.59 -8.53 -0.26
CA SER A 16 0.52 -7.54 -0.25
C SER A 16 0.92 -6.38 0.63
N PHE A 17 0.79 -5.19 0.08
CA PHE A 17 1.20 -3.96 0.72
C PHE A 17 0.01 -3.01 0.77
N PHE A 18 -0.06 -2.28 1.87
CA PHE A 18 -0.91 -1.11 1.99
C PHE A 18 -0.02 0.12 2.05
N SER A 19 -0.26 1.12 1.20
CA SER A 19 0.51 2.37 1.23
C SER A 19 -0.40 3.57 1.27
N ILE A 20 -0.08 4.52 2.13
CA ILE A 20 -0.63 5.86 2.04
C ILE A 20 0.10 6.58 0.91
N ILE A 21 -0.65 7.09 -0.05
CA ILE A 21 -0.13 7.95 -1.11
C ILE A 21 -0.76 9.32 -1.05
N MET A 22 0.02 10.32 -1.47
CA MET A 22 -0.43 11.68 -1.69
C MET A 22 -0.50 11.96 -3.19
N ALA A 23 -1.67 12.35 -3.68
CA ALA A 23 -1.84 12.82 -5.06
C ALA A 23 -1.65 14.35 -5.16
N GLU A 24 -1.47 14.88 -6.38
CA GLU A 24 -1.17 16.29 -6.69
C GLU A 24 -2.11 17.33 -6.03
N ARG A 25 -3.31 16.94 -5.57
CA ARG A 25 -4.25 17.81 -4.84
C ARG A 25 -4.23 17.65 -3.31
N ARG A 26 -3.16 17.08 -2.74
CA ARG A 26 -3.00 16.76 -1.30
C ARG A 26 -4.06 15.82 -0.73
N SER A 27 -4.82 15.14 -1.58
CA SER A 27 -5.70 14.06 -1.14
C SER A 27 -4.85 12.84 -0.80
N HIS A 28 -5.01 12.33 0.41
CA HIS A 28 -4.39 11.09 0.83
C HIS A 28 -5.33 9.93 0.50
N MET A 29 -4.74 8.85 -0.01
CA MET A 29 -5.45 7.62 -0.34
C MET A 29 -4.63 6.45 0.15
N ILE A 30 -5.30 5.36 0.50
CA ILE A 30 -4.66 4.08 0.80
C ILE A 30 -4.74 3.23 -0.46
N LEU A 31 -3.57 2.82 -0.96
CA LEU A 31 -3.45 1.78 -1.97
C LEU A 31 -3.33 0.43 -1.29
N TRP A 32 -4.04 -0.56 -1.80
CA TRP A 32 -3.79 -1.97 -1.54
C TRP A 32 -3.31 -2.61 -2.84
N TYR A 33 -2.10 -3.16 -2.83
CA TYR A 33 -1.46 -3.67 -4.03
C TYR A 33 -0.54 -4.85 -3.74
N GLN A 34 -0.19 -5.58 -4.79
CA GLN A 34 0.88 -6.58 -4.79
C GLN A 34 2.05 -6.09 -5.63
N SER A 35 3.27 -6.42 -5.19
CA SER A 35 4.50 -6.02 -5.86
C SER A 35 5.66 -6.91 -5.44
N GLN A 36 6.77 -6.87 -6.20
CA GLN A 36 8.01 -7.49 -5.75
C GLN A 36 8.66 -6.72 -4.60
N ILE A 37 8.48 -5.38 -4.59
CA ILE A 37 9.04 -4.48 -3.59
C ILE A 37 7.95 -3.58 -2.97
N ALA A 38 8.12 -3.27 -1.68
CA ALA A 38 7.30 -2.29 -0.99
C ALA A 38 7.64 -0.86 -1.47
N LEU A 39 6.66 0.04 -1.44
CA LEU A 39 6.89 1.46 -1.63
C LEU A 39 7.59 2.02 -0.39
N SER A 40 8.67 2.74 -0.60
CA SER A 40 9.36 3.53 0.41
C SER A 40 8.77 4.95 0.47
N GLN A 41 8.93 5.62 1.61
CA GLN A 41 8.52 7.02 1.73
C GLN A 41 9.26 7.87 0.68
N GLY A 42 8.52 8.68 -0.08
CA GLY A 42 9.05 9.51 -1.16
C GLY A 42 9.06 8.84 -2.53
N ASP A 43 8.87 7.51 -2.61
CA ASP A 43 8.75 6.82 -3.89
C ASP A 43 7.58 7.37 -4.69
N THR A 44 7.77 7.37 -6.01
CA THR A 44 6.77 7.87 -6.96
C THR A 44 6.11 6.71 -7.69
N LEU A 45 4.79 6.79 -7.84
CA LEU A 45 4.04 5.89 -8.70
C LEU A 45 3.74 6.59 -10.03
N HIS A 46 4.08 5.87 -11.09
CA HIS A 46 3.79 6.26 -12.47
C HIS A 46 2.68 5.35 -13.00
N ILE A 47 1.61 5.97 -13.48
CA ILE A 47 0.50 5.28 -14.12
C ILE A 47 0.67 5.46 -15.63
N ASP A 48 0.98 4.39 -16.34
CA ASP A 48 0.87 4.32 -17.80
C ASP A 48 -0.44 3.60 -18.18
N LYS A 49 -0.85 3.69 -19.44
CA LYS A 49 -2.17 3.29 -19.98
C LYS A 49 -2.70 1.93 -19.52
N LYS A 50 -1.84 1.02 -19.06
CA LYS A 50 -2.22 -0.31 -18.56
C LYS A 50 -1.51 -0.76 -17.29
N THR A 51 -0.49 -0.05 -16.83
CA THR A 51 0.39 -0.52 -15.76
C THR A 51 0.65 0.61 -14.77
N ILE A 52 0.91 0.22 -13.53
CA ILE A 52 1.36 1.15 -12.50
C ILE A 52 2.74 0.67 -12.05
N SER A 53 3.72 1.58 -12.03
CA SER A 53 5.09 1.24 -11.67
C SER A 53 5.67 2.19 -10.62
N ILE A 54 6.59 1.66 -9.82
CA ILE A 54 7.38 2.37 -8.82
C ILE A 54 8.60 3.01 -9.51
N ASN A 55 8.91 4.27 -9.19
CA ASN A 55 10.13 4.97 -9.58
C ASN A 55 10.50 4.80 -11.06
N GLN A 56 9.60 5.21 -11.97
CA GLN A 56 9.79 5.14 -13.42
C GLN A 56 10.06 3.72 -13.99
N GLY A 57 9.59 2.67 -13.34
CA GLY A 57 9.63 1.30 -13.90
C GLY A 57 10.53 0.31 -13.17
N GLU A 58 11.04 0.64 -11.98
CA GLU A 58 11.83 -0.29 -11.16
C GLU A 58 11.05 -1.54 -10.75
N SER A 59 9.74 -1.39 -10.53
CA SER A 59 8.85 -2.52 -10.24
C SER A 59 7.42 -2.21 -10.65
N GLU A 60 6.70 -3.20 -11.15
CA GLU A 60 5.28 -3.09 -11.45
C GLU A 60 4.44 -3.42 -10.21
N ILE A 61 3.37 -2.66 -9.99
CA ILE A 61 2.38 -2.96 -8.96
C ILE A 61 1.08 -3.47 -9.58
N ILE A 62 0.54 -4.52 -8.98
CA ILE A 62 -0.81 -5.01 -9.25
C ILE A 62 -1.73 -4.35 -8.23
N LEU A 63 -2.50 -3.36 -8.69
CA LEU A 63 -3.47 -2.67 -7.84
C LEU A 63 -4.66 -3.57 -7.53
N LEU A 64 -4.88 -3.87 -6.26
CA LEU A 64 -6.01 -4.68 -5.80
C LEU A 64 -7.19 -3.79 -5.41
N ASN A 65 -6.95 -2.69 -4.69
CA ASN A 65 -7.98 -1.74 -4.30
C ASN A 65 -7.42 -0.36 -3.97
N THR A 66 -8.31 0.64 -3.94
CA THR A 66 -8.06 2.01 -3.50
C THR A 66 -9.09 2.42 -2.47
N MET A 67 -8.67 3.04 -1.36
CA MET A 67 -9.57 3.46 -0.29
C MET A 67 -9.25 4.90 0.15
N PRO A 68 -10.25 5.72 0.50
CA PRO A 68 -9.98 7.04 1.06
C PRO A 68 -9.17 6.92 2.35
N PHE A 69 -8.16 7.77 2.51
CA PHE A 69 -7.39 7.78 3.75
C PHE A 69 -8.21 8.36 4.89
N THR A 70 -8.31 7.60 5.98
CA THR A 70 -8.63 8.12 7.31
C THR A 70 -7.64 7.55 8.30
N LYS A 71 -7.31 8.32 9.35
CA LYS A 71 -6.40 7.85 10.41
C LYS A 71 -6.91 6.55 11.06
N HIS A 72 -8.21 6.47 11.30
CA HIS A 72 -8.84 5.29 11.89
C HIS A 72 -8.71 4.04 11.00
N LEU A 73 -8.99 4.17 9.70
CA LEU A 73 -8.83 3.05 8.76
C LEU A 73 -7.38 2.57 8.69
N TRP A 74 -6.41 3.50 8.63
CA TRP A 74 -5.00 3.15 8.60
C TRP A 74 -4.55 2.40 9.86
N GLN A 75 -4.99 2.84 11.03
CA GLN A 75 -4.72 2.16 12.29
C GLN A 75 -5.31 0.75 12.30
N ASN A 76 -6.57 0.59 11.88
CA ASN A 76 -7.22 -0.72 11.83
C ASN A 76 -6.48 -1.70 10.89
N ILE A 77 -6.04 -1.23 9.71
CA ILE A 77 -5.25 -2.06 8.77
C ILE A 77 -3.97 -2.56 9.45
N ARG A 78 -3.27 -1.68 10.19
CA ARG A 78 -2.02 -2.03 10.87
C ARG A 78 -2.21 -2.95 12.08
N MET A 79 -3.39 -2.91 12.71
CA MET A 79 -3.74 -3.71 13.89
C MET A 79 -4.18 -5.14 13.54
N GLN A 80 -4.55 -5.44 12.29
CA GLN A 80 -4.89 -6.82 11.87
C GLN A 80 -3.71 -7.82 11.96
N LYS A 81 -2.55 -7.39 12.45
CA LYS A 81 -1.34 -8.21 12.59
C LYS A 81 -1.43 -9.26 13.71
N ASP A 82 -2.40 -9.17 14.62
CA ASP A 82 -2.38 -9.93 15.88
C ASP A 82 -3.34 -11.14 15.96
N ASP A 83 -4.20 -11.38 14.95
CA ASP A 83 -5.31 -12.35 15.08
C ASP A 83 -4.97 -13.81 14.64
N VAL A 84 -3.69 -14.19 14.60
CA VAL A 84 -3.26 -15.57 14.29
C VAL A 84 -2.48 -16.24 15.44
N SER A 85 -2.53 -15.66 16.65
CA SER A 85 -1.72 -16.16 17.79
C SER A 85 -2.48 -16.93 18.86
N ASP A 86 -3.79 -17.17 18.73
CA ASP A 86 -4.58 -17.91 19.73
C ASP A 86 -5.30 -19.13 19.11
N ILE A 87 -4.51 -20.13 18.73
CA ILE A 87 -5.02 -21.51 18.71
C ILE A 87 -4.58 -22.15 20.02
N PRO A 88 -5.48 -22.38 21.01
CA PRO A 88 -5.12 -23.13 22.19
C PRO A 88 -4.77 -24.55 21.74
N LYS A 89 -3.51 -24.94 21.93
CA LYS A 89 -3.09 -26.34 21.83
C LYS A 89 -3.86 -27.11 22.90
N LYS A 90 -4.82 -27.92 22.47
CA LYS A 90 -5.42 -28.98 23.29
C LYS A 90 -4.38 -30.04 23.65
#